data_AF-A0AAD7D2Z4-F1
#
_entry.id   AF-A0AAD7D2Z4-F1
#
_cell.length_a   1.000
_cell.length_b   1.000
_cell.length_c   1.000
_cell.angle_alpha   90.00
_cell.angle_beta   90.00
_cell.angle_gamma   90.00
#
_symmetry.space_group_name_H-M   'P 1'
#
loop_
_entity.id
_entity.type
_entity.pdbx_description
1 polymer ?
#
loop_
_entity_poly.entity_id
_entity_poly.type
_entity_poly.pdbx_seq_one_letter_code
_entity_poly.pdbx_strand_id
1 'polypeptide(L)'
;MPLLRDLTFGPPGLPSNDEPIISLFDRAPQLQNVHLTGCFVPSVIRLPWAQLTHLEGEYLYEHECTEILSLATDLVHCTMTVCISPTLYIPLSAVPTLPHLRHLSLLSADDDARLVKILDNVTLPALRTLRVAEPCLGTDPVEALKAFISRSQCTLEELYIDDSLLLLDAYCEAFPSIGTIRIVDPSWIPPT
;
A
#
# COMPACT_ATOMS: atom_id res chain seq x y z
N MET A 1 5.84 25.93 -4.06
CA MET A 1 5.03 25.90 -5.30
C MET A 1 3.58 25.73 -4.88
N PRO A 2 2.80 26.81 -4.75
CA PRO A 2 1.57 26.78 -3.95
C PRO A 2 0.40 26.00 -4.58
N LEU A 3 0.48 25.65 -5.87
CA LEU A 3 -0.58 24.96 -6.62
C LEU A 3 -0.21 23.53 -7.03
N LEU A 4 0.94 23.01 -6.60
CA LEU A 4 1.35 21.64 -6.93
C LEU A 4 0.41 20.65 -6.23
N ARG A 5 -0.29 19.82 -7.00
CA ARG A 5 -1.23 18.79 -6.52
C ARG A 5 -0.71 17.37 -6.72
N ASP A 6 0.01 17.18 -7.82
CA ASP A 6 0.53 15.91 -8.27
C ASP A 6 2.06 15.98 -8.28
N LEU A 7 2.70 14.98 -7.70
CA LEU A 7 4.16 14.86 -7.69
C LEU A 7 4.52 13.43 -8.08
N THR A 8 5.37 13.30 -9.10
CA THR A 8 6.06 12.04 -9.38
C THR A 8 7.50 12.18 -8.92
N PHE A 9 7.92 11.28 -8.05
CA PHE A 9 9.27 11.20 -7.53
C PHE A 9 9.82 9.81 -7.86
N GLY A 10 10.99 9.76 -8.49
CA GLY A 10 11.68 8.51 -8.80
C GLY A 10 13.06 8.47 -8.21
N PRO A 11 13.76 7.32 -8.32
CA PRO A 11 15.08 7.21 -7.76
C PRO A 11 15.95 8.30 -8.41
N PRO A 12 16.69 9.09 -7.63
CA PRO A 12 17.64 10.01 -8.22
C PRO A 12 18.60 9.15 -9.06
N GLY A 13 18.62 9.35 -10.38
CA GLY A 13 19.71 8.81 -11.18
C GLY A 13 21.01 9.19 -10.48
N LEU A 14 21.86 8.19 -10.18
CA LEU A 14 23.09 8.27 -9.37
C LEU A 14 23.49 9.71 -8.98
N PRO A 15 23.42 10.09 -7.69
CA PRO A 15 23.53 11.50 -7.31
C PRO A 15 24.86 12.10 -7.78
N SER A 16 24.77 13.16 -8.59
CA SER A 16 25.79 14.20 -8.61
C SER A 16 25.63 15.02 -7.32
N ASN A 17 26.75 15.38 -6.71
CA ASN A 17 26.92 15.75 -5.28
C ASN A 17 26.16 16.97 -4.72
N ASP A 18 25.12 17.51 -5.36
CA ASP A 18 24.57 18.81 -4.99
C ASP A 18 23.12 18.76 -4.47
N GLU A 19 23.01 19.20 -3.21
CA GLU A 19 21.85 19.54 -2.38
C GLU A 19 20.73 18.50 -2.14
N PRO A 20 20.27 18.37 -0.88
CA PRO A 20 19.11 17.56 -0.56
C PRO A 20 17.85 18.20 -1.17
N ILE A 21 17.32 17.59 -2.25
CA ILE A 21 15.99 17.82 -2.87
C ILE A 21 14.83 17.82 -1.83
N ILE A 22 15.15 17.37 -0.62
CA ILE A 22 14.37 17.14 0.59
C ILE A 22 13.47 18.31 1.04
N SER A 23 13.71 19.58 0.72
CA SER A 23 12.91 20.71 1.27
C SER A 23 12.00 21.45 0.28
N LEU A 24 12.04 21.11 -1.01
CA LEU A 24 11.30 21.85 -2.04
C LEU A 24 9.76 21.71 -1.90
N PHE A 25 9.30 20.61 -1.33
CA PHE A 25 7.89 20.24 -1.27
C PHE A 25 7.19 20.63 0.04
N ASP A 26 7.93 21.07 1.06
CA ASP A 26 7.36 21.64 2.30
C ASP A 26 6.42 22.84 2.03
N ARG A 27 6.54 23.45 0.85
CA ARG A 27 5.74 24.60 0.39
C ARG A 27 4.68 24.24 -0.66
N ALA A 28 4.21 23.00 -0.68
CA ALA A 28 3.14 22.51 -1.56
C ALA A 28 1.90 22.10 -0.73
N PRO A 29 1.15 23.07 -0.14
CA PRO A 29 0.01 22.80 0.74
C PRO A 29 -1.22 22.21 0.02
N GLN A 30 -1.17 22.09 -1.31
CA GLN A 30 -2.22 21.47 -2.12
C GLN A 30 -1.82 20.10 -2.67
N LEU A 31 -0.63 19.58 -2.31
CA LEU A 31 -0.17 18.28 -2.77
C LEU A 31 -1.07 17.18 -2.20
N GLN A 32 -1.73 16.43 -3.07
CA GLN A 32 -2.70 15.39 -2.71
C GLN A 32 -2.35 14.05 -3.31
N ASN A 33 -1.65 14.04 -4.43
CA ASN A 33 -1.34 12.85 -5.21
C ASN A 33 0.17 12.72 -5.35
N VAL A 34 0.69 11.57 -4.95
CA VAL A 34 2.13 11.30 -5.03
C VAL A 34 2.33 9.94 -5.68
N HIS A 35 3.17 9.92 -6.72
CA HIS A 35 3.67 8.70 -7.32
C HIS A 35 5.15 8.57 -6.97
N LEU A 36 5.51 7.47 -6.31
CA LEU A 36 6.84 7.15 -5.84
C LEU A 36 7.36 5.96 -6.64
N THR A 37 8.57 6.06 -7.18
CA THR A 37 9.22 4.94 -7.87
C THR A 37 10.59 4.70 -7.27
N GLY A 38 10.95 3.42 -7.07
CA GLY A 38 12.20 3.00 -6.47
C GLY A 38 12.22 3.06 -4.94
N CYS A 39 13.33 2.60 -4.34
CA CYS A 39 13.49 2.55 -2.88
C CYS A 39 14.00 3.89 -2.34
N PHE A 40 13.43 4.34 -1.22
CA PHE A 40 13.84 5.55 -0.51
C PHE A 40 13.38 5.47 0.94
N VAL A 41 14.05 6.21 1.81
CA VAL A 41 13.67 6.32 3.22
C VAL A 41 12.56 7.39 3.36
N PRO A 42 11.29 7.03 3.63
CA PRO A 42 10.18 7.97 3.63
C PRO A 42 10.37 9.13 4.62
N SER A 43 10.92 8.86 5.81
CA SER A 43 11.26 9.89 6.81
C SER A 43 12.34 10.88 6.37
N VAL A 44 13.15 10.54 5.37
CA VAL A 44 14.15 11.45 4.80
C VAL A 44 13.52 12.39 3.76
N ILE A 45 12.43 11.99 3.11
CA ILE A 45 11.71 12.86 2.16
C ILE A 45 10.70 13.71 2.92
N ARG A 46 10.89 15.04 2.95
CA ARG A 46 9.90 15.95 3.51
C ARG A 46 8.81 16.25 2.47
N LEU A 47 7.82 15.37 2.44
CA LEU A 47 6.53 15.62 1.83
C LEU A 47 5.52 16.00 2.91
N PRO A 48 4.49 16.77 2.56
CA PRO A 48 3.34 16.96 3.44
C PRO A 48 2.47 15.68 3.44
N TRP A 49 3.01 14.58 3.98
CA TRP A 49 2.41 13.25 3.94
C TRP A 49 0.96 13.21 4.43
N ALA A 50 0.68 13.92 5.53
CA ALA A 50 -0.61 13.90 6.19
C ALA A 50 -1.78 14.42 5.33
N GLN A 51 -1.54 15.24 4.30
CA GLN A 51 -2.59 15.75 3.39
C GLN A 51 -2.72 14.94 2.09
N LEU A 52 -1.90 13.90 1.91
CA LEU A 52 -1.98 13.04 0.74
C LEU A 52 -3.25 12.20 0.80
N THR A 53 -3.97 12.16 -0.32
CA THR A 53 -5.20 11.40 -0.47
C THR A 53 -5.02 10.24 -1.44
N HIS A 54 -4.08 10.34 -2.38
CA HIS A 54 -3.75 9.29 -3.33
C HIS A 54 -2.24 9.05 -3.32
N LEU A 55 -1.85 7.79 -3.21
CA LEU A 55 -0.47 7.39 -3.33
C LEU A 55 -0.34 6.18 -4.25
N GLU A 56 0.60 6.29 -5.17
CA GLU A 56 1.08 5.18 -5.99
C GLU A 56 2.57 4.98 -5.67
N GLY A 57 2.96 3.74 -5.47
CA GLY A 57 4.33 3.36 -5.11
C GLY A 57 4.78 2.17 -5.94
N GLU A 58 5.91 2.26 -6.61
CA GLU A 58 6.51 1.15 -7.35
C GLU A 58 7.89 0.82 -6.80
N TYR A 59 8.18 -0.48 -6.67
CA TYR A 59 9.46 -1.00 -6.20
C TYR A 59 9.81 -0.58 -4.77
N LEU A 60 8.81 -0.59 -3.89
CA LEU A 60 8.96 -0.26 -2.48
C LEU A 60 9.29 -1.51 -1.65
N TYR A 61 10.06 -1.37 -0.59
CA TYR A 61 10.19 -2.41 0.41
C TYR A 61 9.01 -2.39 1.38
N GLU A 62 8.70 -3.57 1.93
CA GLU A 62 7.66 -3.77 2.96
C GLU A 62 7.69 -2.72 4.09
N HIS A 63 8.89 -2.38 4.56
CA HIS A 63 9.08 -1.43 5.65
C HIS A 63 8.83 0.02 5.21
N GLU A 64 9.19 0.38 3.98
CA GLU A 64 8.92 1.69 3.39
C GLU A 64 7.41 1.88 3.22
N CYS A 65 6.69 0.84 2.74
CA CYS A 65 5.23 0.85 2.64
C CYS A 65 4.58 1.14 3.99
N THR A 66 5.02 0.43 5.05
CA THR A 66 4.44 0.58 6.39
C THR A 66 4.74 1.97 6.97
N GLU A 67 5.95 2.48 6.76
CA GLU A 67 6.33 3.84 7.17
C GLU A 67 5.50 4.90 6.42
N ILE A 68 5.34 4.78 5.11
CA ILE A 68 4.49 5.67 4.29
C ILE A 68 3.05 5.68 4.81
N LEU A 69 2.46 4.50 5.06
CA LEU A 69 1.10 4.38 5.60
C LEU A 69 0.97 5.00 7.00
N SER A 70 2.05 5.03 7.79
CA SER A 70 2.07 5.70 9.09
C SER A 70 2.15 7.23 9.00
N LEU A 71 2.72 7.76 7.91
CA LEU A 71 2.89 9.19 7.68
C LEU A 71 1.70 9.81 6.95
N ALA A 72 1.05 9.06 6.06
CA ALA A 72 -0.02 9.53 5.17
C ALA A 72 -1.41 9.10 5.66
N THR A 73 -1.84 9.69 6.78
CA THR A 73 -3.06 9.26 7.50
C THR A 73 -4.37 9.58 6.79
N ASP A 74 -4.38 10.57 5.89
CA ASP A 74 -5.57 10.99 5.14
C ASP A 74 -5.71 10.30 3.78
N LEU A 75 -4.92 9.25 3.52
CA LEU A 75 -5.03 8.47 2.29
C LEU A 75 -6.43 7.90 2.12
N VAL A 76 -6.93 7.99 0.89
CA VAL A 76 -8.20 7.44 0.42
C VAL A 76 -7.95 6.29 -0.56
N HIS A 77 -6.90 6.42 -1.38
CA HIS A 77 -6.48 5.43 -2.36
C HIS A 77 -4.97 5.19 -2.24
N CYS A 78 -4.57 3.92 -2.21
CA CYS A 78 -3.17 3.54 -2.12
C CYS A 78 -2.89 2.30 -2.97
N THR A 79 -1.95 2.42 -3.90
CA THR A 79 -1.43 1.30 -4.69
C THR A 79 0.06 1.20 -4.49
N MET A 80 0.56 0.04 -4.10
CA MET A 80 1.98 -0.20 -3.84
C MET A 80 2.40 -1.52 -4.46
N THR A 81 3.43 -1.50 -5.31
CA THR A 81 4.15 -2.67 -5.79
C THR A 81 5.36 -2.90 -4.90
N VAL A 82 5.38 -4.03 -4.20
CA VAL A 82 6.34 -4.34 -3.15
C VAL A 82 7.42 -5.30 -3.67
N CYS A 83 8.67 -5.01 -3.35
CA CYS A 83 9.83 -5.85 -3.64
C CYS A 83 10.33 -6.58 -2.39
N ILE A 84 11.15 -7.60 -2.61
CA ILE A 84 11.87 -8.30 -1.52
C ILE A 84 12.83 -7.32 -0.82
N SER A 85 12.64 -7.15 0.50
CA SER A 85 13.58 -6.40 1.33
C SER A 85 14.82 -7.25 1.64
N PRO A 86 16.05 -6.78 1.34
CA PRO A 86 17.28 -7.47 1.74
C PRO A 86 17.58 -7.33 3.24
N THR A 87 16.85 -6.48 3.96
CA THR A 87 17.13 -6.13 5.36
C THR A 87 16.07 -6.66 6.32
N LEU A 88 16.50 -6.91 7.56
CA LEU A 88 15.62 -7.28 8.67
C LEU A 88 14.75 -6.07 9.07
N TYR A 89 13.44 -6.23 8.93
CA TYR A 89 12.44 -5.25 9.33
C TYR A 89 12.50 -4.96 10.83
N ILE A 90 12.51 -3.67 11.19
CA ILE A 90 12.29 -3.22 12.56
C ILE A 90 10.82 -2.87 12.68
N PRO A 91 10.04 -3.58 13.52
CA PRO A 91 8.62 -3.31 13.67
C PRO A 91 8.35 -1.89 14.18
N LEU A 92 7.32 -1.25 13.62
CA LEU A 92 6.81 0.01 14.14
C LEU A 92 6.33 -0.15 15.59
N SER A 93 6.49 0.91 16.38
CA SER A 93 6.05 0.90 17.78
C SER A 93 4.54 0.95 17.96
N ALA A 94 3.80 1.40 16.93
CA ALA A 94 2.34 1.46 16.93
C ALA A 94 1.81 1.09 15.55
N VAL A 95 0.66 0.42 15.52
CA VAL A 95 -0.07 0.04 14.30
C VAL A 95 -0.84 1.29 13.81
N PRO A 96 -0.47 1.93 12.69
CA PRO A 96 -1.22 3.05 12.15
C PRO A 96 -2.66 2.65 11.80
N THR A 97 -3.58 3.58 12.06
CA THR A 97 -4.98 3.50 11.62
C THR A 97 -5.19 4.53 10.52
N LEU A 98 -5.67 4.09 9.36
CA LEU A 98 -5.98 4.98 8.24
C LEU A 98 -7.51 5.04 8.07
N PRO A 99 -8.18 6.00 8.75
CA PRO A 99 -9.65 6.03 8.85
C PRO A 99 -10.36 6.39 7.54
N HIS A 100 -9.61 6.84 6.54
CA HIS A 100 -10.16 7.31 5.27
C HIS A 100 -9.80 6.42 4.09
N LEU A 101 -8.92 5.43 4.28
CA LEU A 101 -8.45 4.57 3.19
C LEU A 101 -9.57 3.62 2.75
N ARG A 102 -10.04 3.80 1.52
CA ARG A 102 -11.13 3.03 0.92
C ARG A 102 -10.63 1.98 -0.07
N HIS A 103 -9.50 2.24 -0.72
CA HIS A 103 -8.90 1.37 -1.71
C HIS A 103 -7.45 1.10 -1.35
N LEU A 104 -7.11 -0.18 -1.23
CA LEU A 104 -5.73 -0.63 -1.06
C LEU A 104 -5.42 -1.69 -2.11
N SER A 105 -4.34 -1.46 -2.87
CA SER A 105 -3.77 -2.46 -3.77
C SER A 105 -2.32 -2.72 -3.36
N LEU A 106 -2.06 -3.93 -2.88
CA LEU A 106 -0.72 -4.41 -2.57
C LEU A 106 -0.32 -5.45 -3.62
N LEU A 107 0.51 -5.03 -4.56
CA LEU A 107 1.04 -5.86 -5.63
C LEU A 107 2.44 -6.33 -5.25
N SER A 108 2.89 -7.40 -5.89
CA SER A 108 4.25 -7.87 -5.72
C SER A 108 5.04 -7.78 -7.02
N ALA A 109 6.29 -7.32 -6.93
CA ALA A 109 7.25 -7.45 -8.01
C ALA A 109 7.95 -8.82 -8.01
N ASP A 110 7.91 -9.54 -6.88
CA ASP A 110 8.62 -10.79 -6.64
C ASP A 110 7.77 -11.79 -5.84
N ASP A 111 7.81 -13.09 -6.14
CA ASP A 111 6.97 -14.08 -5.46
C ASP A 111 7.21 -14.17 -3.93
N ASP A 112 8.40 -13.79 -3.46
CA ASP A 112 8.78 -13.86 -2.03
C ASP A 112 8.44 -12.60 -1.20
N ALA A 113 7.74 -11.61 -1.77
CA ALA A 113 7.32 -10.45 -0.99
C ALA A 113 6.39 -10.86 0.15
N ARG A 114 6.44 -10.14 1.27
CA ARG A 114 5.69 -10.48 2.50
C ARG A 114 4.57 -9.49 2.78
N LEU A 115 3.62 -9.38 1.85
CA LEU A 115 2.50 -8.44 1.93
C LEU A 115 1.68 -8.61 3.22
N VAL A 116 1.57 -9.85 3.74
CA VAL A 116 0.89 -10.13 5.01
C VAL A 116 1.40 -9.26 6.17
N LYS A 117 2.71 -8.95 6.20
CA LYS A 117 3.25 -8.12 7.27
C LYS A 117 2.82 -6.66 7.16
N ILE A 118 2.62 -6.13 5.95
CA ILE A 118 2.06 -4.78 5.78
C ILE A 118 0.64 -4.79 6.35
N LEU A 119 -0.17 -5.78 5.98
CA LEU A 119 -1.53 -5.93 6.48
C LEU A 119 -1.56 -6.04 8.02
N ASP A 120 -0.68 -6.84 8.62
CA ASP A 120 -0.55 -7.03 10.07
C ASP A 120 -0.18 -5.76 10.83
N ASN A 121 0.46 -4.80 10.16
CA ASN A 121 0.89 -3.54 10.75
C ASN A 121 -0.04 -2.36 10.42
N VAL A 122 -1.23 -2.58 9.89
CA VAL A 122 -2.22 -1.50 9.66
C VAL A 122 -3.65 -1.88 10.10
N THR A 123 -4.45 -0.86 10.38
CA THR A 123 -5.90 -0.97 10.64
C THR A 123 -6.65 -0.03 9.69
N LEU A 124 -7.56 -0.57 8.87
CA LEU A 124 -8.19 0.15 7.76
C LEU A 124 -9.73 0.11 7.84
N PRO A 125 -10.36 0.82 8.81
CA PRO A 125 -11.78 0.64 9.11
C PRO A 125 -12.73 1.10 8.00
N ALA A 126 -12.28 1.98 7.10
CA ALA A 126 -13.06 2.45 5.97
C ALA A 126 -12.83 1.67 4.66
N LEU A 127 -12.02 0.61 4.69
CA LEU A 127 -11.64 -0.12 3.49
C LEU A 127 -12.86 -0.78 2.83
N ARG A 128 -13.01 -0.56 1.52
CA ARG A 128 -14.07 -1.10 0.68
C ARG A 128 -13.53 -2.05 -0.38
N THR A 129 -12.36 -1.72 -0.93
CA THR A 129 -11.71 -2.50 -1.97
C THR A 129 -10.30 -2.88 -1.54
N LEU A 130 -10.02 -4.18 -1.59
CA LEU A 130 -8.70 -4.73 -1.34
C LEU A 130 -8.24 -5.52 -2.56
N ARG A 131 -7.03 -5.25 -3.02
CA ARG A 131 -6.32 -6.07 -4.00
C ARG A 131 -4.99 -6.54 -3.42
N VAL A 132 -4.70 -7.83 -3.56
CA VAL A 132 -3.51 -8.47 -3.00
C VAL A 132 -2.97 -9.57 -3.91
N ALA A 133 -1.64 -9.70 -3.97
CA ALA A 133 -0.99 -10.89 -4.54
C ALA A 133 -1.03 -12.05 -3.54
N GLU A 134 -1.75 -13.12 -3.88
CA GLU A 134 -1.97 -14.27 -2.97
C GLU A 134 -0.69 -14.98 -2.53
N PRO A 135 0.29 -15.26 -3.42
CA PRO A 135 1.53 -15.94 -3.02
C PRO A 135 2.28 -15.22 -1.88
N CYS A 136 2.06 -13.91 -1.77
CA CYS A 136 2.73 -13.05 -0.80
C CYS A 136 2.00 -12.91 0.55
N LEU A 137 0.87 -13.62 0.72
CA LEU A 137 0.10 -13.65 1.97
C LEU A 137 0.53 -14.78 2.93
N GLY A 138 1.45 -15.65 2.50
CA GLY A 138 2.01 -16.74 3.31
C GLY A 138 1.30 -18.06 3.10
N THR A 139 1.42 -18.97 4.07
CA THR A 139 0.95 -20.36 3.93
C THR A 139 -0.56 -20.54 4.02
N ASP A 140 -1.25 -19.60 4.67
CA ASP A 140 -2.72 -19.60 4.81
C ASP A 140 -3.25 -18.19 4.52
N PRO A 141 -3.44 -17.86 3.22
CA PRO A 141 -3.80 -16.51 2.82
C PRO A 141 -5.23 -16.14 3.25
N VAL A 142 -6.12 -17.14 3.36
CA VAL A 142 -7.50 -16.95 3.79
C VAL A 142 -7.55 -16.54 5.26
N GLU A 143 -6.83 -17.24 6.15
CA GLU A 143 -6.76 -16.88 7.56
C GLU A 143 -6.04 -15.53 7.78
N ALA A 144 -5.00 -15.23 6.99
CA ALA A 144 -4.34 -13.93 7.02
C ALA A 144 -5.32 -12.79 6.71
N LEU A 145 -6.14 -12.93 5.67
CA LEU A 145 -7.17 -11.94 5.32
C LEU A 145 -8.28 -11.87 6.37
N LYS A 146 -8.72 -13.00 6.95
CA LYS A 146 -9.69 -12.98 8.07
C LYS A 146 -9.16 -12.20 9.26
N ALA A 147 -7.91 -12.44 9.65
CA ALA A 147 -7.27 -11.73 10.75
C ALA A 147 -7.20 -10.23 10.47
N PHE A 148 -6.82 -9.85 9.24
CA PHE A 148 -6.78 -8.46 8.81
C PHE A 148 -8.17 -7.78 8.82
N ILE A 149 -9.19 -8.39 8.23
CA ILE A 149 -10.55 -7.85 8.17
C ILE A 149 -11.13 -7.73 9.58
N SER A 150 -10.95 -8.76 10.42
CA SER A 150 -11.39 -8.76 11.81
C SER A 150 -10.71 -7.66 12.63
N ARG A 151 -9.39 -7.47 12.49
CA ARG A 151 -8.67 -6.38 13.16
C ARG A 151 -9.12 -5.01 12.67
N SER A 152 -9.29 -4.85 11.36
CA SER A 152 -9.68 -3.58 10.75
C SER A 152 -11.14 -3.21 10.99
N GLN A 153 -12.00 -4.18 11.32
CA GLN A 153 -13.45 -3.99 11.44
C GLN A 153 -14.05 -3.29 10.21
N CYS A 154 -13.50 -3.58 9.04
CA CYS A 154 -13.93 -2.97 7.78
C CYS A 154 -15.09 -3.75 7.17
N THR A 155 -15.88 -3.07 6.34
CA THR A 155 -16.95 -3.66 5.54
C THR A 155 -16.48 -3.79 4.11
N LEU A 156 -15.62 -4.78 3.85
CA LEU A 156 -15.04 -5.01 2.54
C LEU A 156 -16.13 -5.41 1.54
N GLU A 157 -16.21 -4.68 0.42
CA GLU A 157 -17.20 -4.88 -0.64
C GLU A 157 -16.59 -5.66 -1.81
N GLU A 158 -15.31 -5.43 -2.07
CA GLU A 158 -14.59 -5.98 -3.20
C GLU A 158 -13.22 -6.54 -2.77
N LEU A 159 -12.96 -7.78 -3.16
CA LEU A 159 -11.68 -8.46 -2.97
C LEU A 159 -11.16 -8.94 -4.33
N TYR A 160 -9.99 -8.44 -4.70
CA TYR A 160 -9.25 -8.82 -5.89
C TYR A 160 -7.99 -9.59 -5.52
N ILE A 161 -7.79 -10.73 -6.16
CA ILE A 161 -6.71 -11.64 -5.83
C ILE A 161 -5.91 -11.90 -7.09
N ASP A 162 -4.63 -11.58 -7.05
CA ASP A 162 -3.73 -11.86 -8.16
C ASP A 162 -3.25 -13.32 -8.05
N ASP A 163 -3.23 -14.03 -9.18
CA ASP A 163 -2.62 -15.36 -9.37
C ASP A 163 -3.15 -16.51 -8.47
N SER A 164 -4.45 -16.55 -8.14
CA SER A 164 -5.01 -17.58 -7.23
C SER A 164 -6.22 -18.38 -7.76
N LEU A 165 -6.11 -18.99 -8.95
CA LEU A 165 -7.21 -19.81 -9.52
C LEU A 165 -7.65 -21.00 -8.65
N LEU A 166 -6.79 -21.46 -7.73
CA LEU A 166 -7.04 -22.67 -6.94
C LEU A 166 -7.85 -22.42 -5.66
N LEU A 167 -7.86 -21.19 -5.14
CA LEU A 167 -8.45 -20.89 -3.83
C LEU A 167 -9.74 -20.05 -3.91
N LEU A 168 -10.25 -19.75 -5.10
CA LEU A 168 -11.44 -18.90 -5.26
C LEU A 168 -12.62 -19.38 -4.43
N ASP A 169 -12.90 -20.69 -4.45
CA ASP A 169 -14.00 -21.27 -3.68
C ASP A 169 -13.78 -21.09 -2.17
N ALA A 170 -12.53 -21.27 -1.69
CA ALA A 170 -12.17 -21.05 -0.30
C ALA A 170 -12.36 -19.59 0.13
N TYR A 171 -12.04 -18.62 -0.74
CA TYR A 171 -12.32 -17.20 -0.49
C TYR A 171 -13.82 -16.92 -0.44
N CYS A 172 -14.60 -17.45 -1.39
CA CYS A 172 -16.06 -17.29 -1.39
C CYS A 172 -16.72 -17.88 -0.15
N GLU A 173 -16.27 -19.06 0.30
CA GLU A 173 -16.76 -19.70 1.52
C GLU A 173 -16.37 -18.93 2.79
N ALA A 174 -15.13 -18.41 2.83
CA ALA A 174 -14.62 -17.67 3.98
C ALA A 174 -15.23 -16.27 4.13
N PHE A 175 -15.61 -15.65 3.01
CA PHE A 175 -16.06 -14.26 2.97
C PHE A 175 -17.40 -14.08 2.26
N PRO A 176 -18.49 -14.72 2.74
CA PRO A 176 -19.79 -14.70 2.08
C PRO A 176 -20.45 -13.31 2.06
N SER A 177 -19.96 -12.35 2.85
CA SER A 177 -20.46 -10.97 2.89
C SER A 177 -19.84 -10.06 1.85
N ILE A 178 -18.72 -10.44 1.22
CA ILE A 178 -18.06 -9.64 0.19
C ILE A 178 -18.87 -9.76 -1.10
N GLY A 179 -19.33 -8.63 -1.63
CA GLY A 179 -20.20 -8.61 -2.81
C GLY A 179 -19.48 -9.09 -4.08
N THR A 180 -18.20 -8.80 -4.20
CA THR A 180 -17.38 -9.18 -5.36
C THR A 180 -16.06 -9.78 -4.92
N ILE A 181 -15.83 -11.05 -5.26
CA ILE A 181 -14.51 -11.70 -5.17
C ILE A 181 -14.09 -12.07 -6.59
N ARG A 182 -12.92 -11.60 -7.03
CA ARG A 182 -12.42 -11.87 -8.38
C ARG A 182 -10.94 -12.17 -8.39
N ILE A 183 -10.56 -13.04 -9.31
CA ILE A 183 -9.17 -13.23 -9.68
C ILE A 183 -8.89 -12.32 -10.85
N VAL A 184 -7.82 -11.57 -10.75
CA VAL A 184 -7.43 -10.58 -11.76
C VAL A 184 -6.00 -10.81 -12.19
N ASP A 185 -5.72 -10.39 -13.42
CA ASP A 185 -4.36 -10.36 -13.94
C ASP A 185 -3.55 -9.27 -13.20
N PRO A 186 -2.24 -9.45 -12.96
CA PRO A 186 -1.39 -8.43 -12.36
C PRO A 186 -1.47 -7.05 -13.06
N SER A 187 -1.73 -7.03 -14.38
CA SER A 187 -1.90 -5.81 -15.18
C SER A 187 -3.29 -5.16 -15.10
N TRP A 188 -4.23 -5.79 -14.39
CA TRP A 188 -5.58 -5.27 -14.26
C TRP A 188 -5.60 -3.96 -13.46
N ILE A 189 -6.49 -3.04 -13.81
CA ILE A 189 -6.70 -1.78 -13.09
C ILE A 189 -8.18 -1.73 -12.68
N PRO A 190 -8.50 -1.45 -11.40
CA PRO A 190 -9.88 -1.32 -10.97
C PRO A 190 -10.59 -0.17 -11.69
N PRO A 191 -11.89 -0.34 -12.05
CA PRO A 191 -12.70 0.78 -12.52
C PRO A 191 -12.84 1.85 -11.42
N THR A 192 -12.76 3.12 -11.82
CA THR A 192 -12.88 4.30 -10.93
C THR A 192 -14.32 4.73 -10.72
#